data_AF-A0A0F7KSN5-F1
#
_entry.id   AF-A0A0F7KSN5-F1
#
_cell.length_a   1.000
_cell.length_b   1.000
_cell.length_c   1.000
_cell.angle_alpha   90.00
_cell.angle_beta   90.00
_cell.angle_gamma   90.00
#
_symmetry.space_group_name_H-M   'P 1'
#
loop_
_entity.id
_entity.type
_entity.pdbx_description
1 polymer ?
#
loop_
_entity_poly.entity_id
_entity_poly.type
_entity_poly.pdbx_seq_one_letter_code
_entity_poly.pdbx_strand_id
1 'polypeptide(L)'
;MARPGDDRDRHGRDVRADVPHTYSIDHVFWSETRFSMAFVMGAAMMVIMLLFMWGMYRNVTKNIIILAAASFMFAMALWLVRSQTTVTDSEYIKAMIPHHSIAIMTSERAHIRAPRVRELAHDIILAQRREIAEMEYLIADIEANGVRTAERKPRPADAQEDVE
;
A
#
# COMPACT_ATOMS: atom_id res chain seq x y z
N MET A 1 -9.16 39.61 20.65
CA MET A 1 -9.07 39.76 19.18
C MET A 1 -7.98 38.79 18.70
N ALA A 2 -8.34 37.56 18.34
CA ALA A 2 -7.39 36.52 17.94
C ALA A 2 -7.12 36.64 16.43
N ARG A 3 -5.84 36.64 16.04
CA ARG A 3 -5.44 36.70 14.63
C ARG A 3 -5.76 35.35 13.95
N PRO A 4 -6.38 35.35 12.75
CA PRO A 4 -6.59 34.13 12.00
C PRO A 4 -5.25 33.64 11.45
N GLY A 5 -4.84 32.42 11.79
CA GLY A 5 -3.69 31.73 11.19
C GLY A 5 -2.55 31.28 12.12
N ASP A 6 -2.72 31.31 13.44
CA ASP A 6 -1.73 30.76 14.37
C ASP A 6 -2.07 29.28 14.68
N ASP A 7 -1.64 28.36 13.81
CA ASP A 7 -1.79 26.90 13.97
C ASP A 7 -0.70 26.32 14.89
N ARG A 8 -0.44 26.96 16.03
CA ARG A 8 0.52 26.49 17.04
C ARG A 8 -0.18 25.74 18.18
N ASP A 9 0.36 24.58 18.57
CA ASP A 9 -0.17 23.81 19.70
C ASP A 9 0.04 24.55 21.04
N ARG A 10 -0.50 24.02 22.15
CA ARG A 10 -0.34 24.62 23.50
C ARG A 10 1.12 24.68 23.99
N HIS A 11 2.08 24.15 23.23
CA HIS A 11 3.50 24.19 23.51
C HIS A 11 4.27 25.01 22.46
N GLY A 12 3.56 25.76 21.61
CA GLY A 12 4.15 26.66 20.62
C GLY A 12 4.75 25.96 19.41
N ARG A 13 4.48 24.66 19.21
CA ARG A 13 4.96 23.90 18.05
C ARG A 13 4.02 24.14 16.86
N ASP A 14 4.63 24.43 15.71
CA ASP A 14 3.92 24.63 14.45
C ASP A 14 3.39 23.29 13.93
N VAL A 15 2.07 23.14 13.95
CA VAL A 15 1.38 21.88 13.59
C VAL A 15 1.57 21.54 12.10
N ARG A 16 1.98 22.51 11.26
CA ARG A 16 2.27 22.27 9.84
C ARG A 16 3.66 21.72 9.58
N ALA A 17 4.60 21.85 10.52
CA ALA A 17 5.99 21.46 10.31
C ALA A 17 6.19 19.92 10.29
N ASP A 18 5.24 19.17 10.82
CA ASP A 18 5.32 17.70 10.98
C ASP A 18 4.55 16.93 9.91
N VAL A 19 4.03 17.60 8.87
CA VAL A 19 3.34 16.92 7.76
C VAL A 19 4.37 16.59 6.69
N PRO A 20 4.84 15.32 6.57
CA PRO A 20 5.76 14.96 5.51
C PRO A 20 5.12 15.28 4.15
N HIS A 21 5.75 16.18 3.40
CA HIS A 21 5.33 16.50 2.05
C HIS A 21 5.41 15.24 1.19
N THR A 22 4.25 14.77 0.71
CA THR A 22 4.01 13.55 -0.09
C THR A 22 4.70 13.49 -1.47
N TYR A 23 5.72 14.33 -1.71
CA TYR A 23 6.46 14.42 -2.98
C TYR A 23 7.97 14.28 -2.78
N SER A 24 8.42 13.38 -1.89
CA SER A 24 9.78 12.85 -2.01
C SER A 24 9.78 11.71 -3.03
N ILE A 25 10.77 11.70 -3.92
CA ILE A 25 10.98 10.63 -4.91
C ILE A 25 11.31 9.29 -4.20
N ASP A 26 11.64 9.36 -2.91
CA ASP A 26 11.99 8.25 -2.04
C ASP A 26 10.79 7.35 -1.65
N HIS A 27 9.55 7.78 -1.94
CA HIS A 27 8.33 6.97 -1.71
C HIS A 27 7.83 6.21 -2.95
N VAL A 28 8.59 6.19 -4.05
CA VAL A 28 8.27 5.35 -5.21
C VAL A 28 8.73 3.91 -4.94
N PHE A 29 7.93 3.17 -4.18
CA PHE A 29 8.17 1.75 -3.98
C PHE A 29 7.81 0.96 -5.25
N TRP A 30 8.74 0.10 -5.68
CA TRP A 30 8.45 -0.92 -6.69
C TRP A 30 7.29 -1.78 -6.21
N SER A 31 6.28 -1.97 -7.06
CA SER A 31 5.13 -2.82 -6.75
C SER A 31 4.94 -3.80 -7.89
N GLU A 32 5.30 -5.05 -7.63
CA GLU A 32 5.18 -6.15 -8.58
C GLU A 32 3.72 -6.31 -9.06
N THR A 33 2.74 -6.14 -8.17
CA THR A 33 1.32 -6.18 -8.51
C THR A 33 0.92 -5.09 -9.50
N ARG A 34 1.39 -3.84 -9.32
CA ARG A 34 1.09 -2.74 -10.26
C ARG A 34 1.74 -2.98 -11.62
N PHE A 35 2.98 -3.48 -11.61
CA PHE A 35 3.69 -3.84 -12.83
C PHE A 35 2.95 -4.93 -13.60
N SER A 36 2.58 -6.04 -12.96
CA SER A 36 1.83 -7.13 -13.59
C SER A 36 0.44 -6.68 -14.06
N MET A 37 -0.25 -5.83 -13.31
CA MET A 37 -1.55 -5.29 -13.72
C MET A 37 -1.46 -4.44 -14.99
N ALA A 38 -0.38 -3.67 -15.15
CA ALA A 38 -0.12 -2.91 -16.38
C ALA A 38 0.02 -3.85 -17.59
N PHE A 39 0.69 -5.00 -17.43
CA PHE A 39 0.78 -6.02 -18.47
C PHE A 39 -0.57 -6.68 -18.78
N VAL A 40 -1.38 -7.00 -17.77
CA VAL A 40 -2.74 -7.55 -17.96
C VAL A 40 -3.60 -6.57 -18.77
N MET A 41 -3.63 -5.30 -18.38
CA MET A 41 -4.41 -4.27 -19.07
C MET A 41 -3.91 -4.03 -20.50
N GLY A 42 -2.58 -3.97 -20.69
CA GLY A 42 -1.98 -3.81 -22.01
C GLY A 42 -2.26 -4.99 -22.94
N ALA A 43 -2.14 -6.22 -22.43
CA ALA A 43 -2.44 -7.44 -23.19
C ALA A 43 -3.93 -7.51 -23.58
N ALA A 44 -4.83 -7.23 -22.65
CA ALA A 44 -6.27 -7.22 -22.90
C ALA A 44 -6.64 -6.16 -23.96
N MET A 45 -6.10 -4.95 -23.83
CA MET A 45 -6.33 -3.87 -24.79
C MET A 45 -5.83 -4.25 -26.19
N MET A 46 -4.63 -4.85 -26.27
CA MET A 46 -4.05 -5.31 -27.54
C MET A 46 -4.96 -6.33 -28.25
N VAL A 47 -5.50 -7.30 -27.51
CA VAL A 47 -6.45 -8.29 -28.05
C VAL A 47 -7.73 -7.61 -28.56
N ILE A 48 -8.34 -6.73 -27.76
CA ILE A 48 -9.58 -6.03 -28.13
C ILE A 48 -9.39 -5.17 -29.38
N MET A 49 -8.32 -4.37 -29.43
CA MET A 49 -8.03 -3.51 -30.58
C MET A 49 -7.79 -4.31 -31.86
N LEU A 50 -7.06 -5.44 -31.77
CA LEU A 50 -6.79 -6.28 -32.92
C LEU A 50 -8.07 -6.96 -33.45
N LEU A 51 -8.98 -7.39 -32.56
CA LEU A 51 -10.29 -7.94 -32.94
C LEU A 51 -11.17 -6.90 -33.64
N PHE A 52 -11.15 -5.64 -33.19
CA PHE A 52 -11.94 -4.58 -33.82
C PHE A 52 -11.38 -4.16 -35.18
N MET A 53 -10.05 -4.14 -35.34
CA MET A 53 -9.36 -3.74 -36.57
C MET A 53 -9.02 -4.93 -37.50
N TRP A 54 -9.67 -6.08 -37.31
CA TRP A 54 -9.33 -7.34 -37.97
C TRP A 54 -9.22 -7.24 -39.50
N GLY A 55 -10.15 -6.52 -40.12
CA GLY A 55 -10.23 -6.39 -41.59
C GLY A 55 -9.17 -5.47 -42.22
N MET A 56 -8.42 -4.70 -41.43
CA MET A 56 -7.43 -3.74 -41.93
C MET A 56 -6.06 -4.39 -42.17
N TYR A 57 -5.72 -5.43 -41.42
CA TYR A 57 -4.43 -6.09 -41.50
C TYR A 57 -4.48 -7.29 -42.44
N ARG A 58 -4.01 -7.09 -43.69
CA ARG A 58 -4.06 -8.09 -44.78
C ARG A 58 -3.31 -9.41 -44.48
N ASN A 59 -2.40 -9.43 -43.50
CA ASN A 59 -1.59 -10.61 -43.17
C ASN A 59 -2.16 -11.37 -41.96
N VAL A 60 -3.03 -12.36 -42.24
CA VAL A 60 -3.68 -13.18 -41.20
C VAL A 60 -2.67 -13.86 -40.28
N THR A 61 -1.53 -14.32 -40.79
CA THR A 61 -0.46 -14.95 -39.99
C THR A 61 0.10 -14.01 -38.92
N LYS A 62 0.31 -12.73 -39.25
CA LYS A 62 0.82 -11.74 -38.27
C LYS A 62 -0.21 -11.46 -37.20
N ASN A 63 -1.49 -11.38 -37.58
CA ASN A 63 -2.60 -11.17 -36.63
C ASN A 63 -2.69 -12.34 -35.64
N ILE A 64 -2.57 -13.58 -36.12
CA ILE A 64 -2.57 -14.78 -35.26
C ILE A 64 -1.36 -14.79 -34.32
N ILE A 65 -0.16 -14.44 -34.78
CA ILE A 65 1.03 -14.37 -33.92
C ILE A 65 0.84 -13.34 -32.82
N ILE A 66 0.34 -12.14 -33.14
CA ILE A 66 0.08 -11.08 -32.16
C ILE A 66 -0.96 -11.53 -31.13
N LEU A 67 -2.05 -12.16 -31.58
CA LEU A 67 -3.08 -12.70 -30.69
C LEU A 67 -2.55 -13.78 -29.76
N ALA A 68 -1.77 -14.72 -30.29
CA ALA A 68 -1.20 -15.81 -29.50
C ALA A 68 -0.25 -15.27 -28.43
N ALA A 69 0.64 -14.33 -28.82
CA ALA A 69 1.55 -13.68 -27.89
C ALA A 69 0.79 -12.87 -26.81
N ALA A 70 -0.22 -12.10 -27.20
CA ALA A 70 -1.03 -11.31 -26.26
C ALA A 70 -1.84 -12.21 -25.31
N SER A 71 -2.41 -13.30 -25.81
CA SER A 71 -3.16 -14.27 -25.00
C SER A 71 -2.26 -15.00 -24.00
N PHE A 72 -1.07 -15.41 -24.43
CA PHE A 72 -0.07 -16.01 -23.54
C PHE A 72 0.39 -15.02 -22.46
N MET A 73 0.74 -13.80 -22.86
CA MET A 73 1.15 -12.73 -21.93
C MET A 73 0.05 -12.41 -20.93
N PHE A 74 -1.21 -12.33 -21.38
CA PHE A 74 -2.37 -12.14 -20.53
C PHE A 74 -2.54 -13.28 -19.51
N ALA A 75 -2.47 -14.53 -19.96
CA ALA A 75 -2.60 -15.69 -19.08
C ALA A 75 -1.49 -15.75 -18.03
N MET A 76 -0.24 -15.49 -18.42
CA MET A 76 0.91 -15.43 -17.52
C MET A 76 0.77 -14.31 -16.48
N ALA A 77 0.47 -13.09 -16.93
CA ALA A 77 0.32 -11.95 -16.04
C ALA A 77 -0.88 -12.13 -15.08
N LEU A 78 -1.99 -12.71 -15.56
CA LEU A 78 -3.14 -13.04 -14.73
C LEU A 78 -2.79 -14.11 -13.67
N TRP A 79 -2.00 -15.12 -14.06
CA TRP A 79 -1.53 -16.14 -13.12
C TRP A 79 -0.64 -15.54 -12.03
N LEU A 80 0.31 -14.65 -12.38
CA LEU A 80 1.16 -13.94 -11.41
C LEU A 80 0.36 -13.06 -10.45
N VAL A 81 -0.60 -12.28 -10.96
CA VAL A 81 -1.47 -11.44 -10.12
C VAL A 81 -2.31 -12.29 -9.17
N ARG A 82 -2.73 -13.50 -9.60
CA ARG A 82 -3.57 -14.39 -8.80
C ARG A 82 -2.82 -15.26 -7.82
N SER A 83 -1.56 -15.60 -8.07
CA SER A 83 -0.81 -16.48 -7.19
C SER A 83 -0.55 -15.82 -5.83
N GLN A 84 -0.38 -14.49 -5.78
CA GLN A 84 0.00 -13.74 -4.56
C GLN A 84 1.26 -14.29 -3.85
N THR A 85 1.96 -15.24 -4.46
CA THR A 85 3.09 -15.98 -3.90
C THR A 85 4.39 -15.19 -3.87
N THR A 86 4.43 -14.05 -4.58
CA THR A 86 5.64 -13.24 -4.72
C THR A 86 5.70 -12.08 -3.73
N VAL A 87 4.60 -11.79 -3.02
CA VAL A 87 4.56 -10.72 -2.02
C VAL A 87 5.28 -11.19 -0.76
N THR A 88 6.39 -10.55 -0.42
CA THR A 88 7.17 -10.82 0.79
C THR A 88 6.61 -10.07 2.02
N ASP A 89 6.96 -10.52 3.22
CA ASP A 89 6.53 -9.88 4.50
C ASP A 89 6.86 -8.38 4.52
N SER A 90 8.08 -8.01 4.11
CA SER A 90 8.52 -6.62 4.04
C SER A 90 7.72 -5.81 3.02
N GLU A 91 7.41 -6.38 1.86
CA GLU A 91 6.59 -5.71 0.83
C GLU A 91 5.15 -5.52 1.27
N TYR A 92 4.59 -6.50 1.97
CA TYR A 92 3.26 -6.41 2.57
C TYR A 92 3.19 -5.24 3.56
N ILE A 93 4.12 -5.20 4.52
CA ILE A 93 4.13 -4.17 5.57
C ILE A 93 4.41 -2.77 4.97
N LYS A 94 5.37 -2.66 4.03
CA LYS A 94 5.65 -1.41 3.31
C LYS A 94 4.45 -0.91 2.51
N ALA A 95 3.60 -1.81 1.99
CA ALA A 95 2.37 -1.45 1.31
C ALA A 95 1.22 -1.07 2.27
N MET A 96 1.21 -1.59 3.50
CA MET A 96 0.16 -1.32 4.48
C MET A 96 0.33 0.02 5.22
N ILE A 97 1.56 0.48 5.46
CA ILE A 97 1.82 1.82 6.04
C ILE A 97 1.06 2.94 5.29
N PRO A 98 1.17 3.08 3.95
CA PRO A 98 0.42 4.10 3.23
C PRO A 98 -1.08 3.80 3.16
N HIS A 99 -1.50 2.53 3.13
CA HIS A 99 -2.93 2.17 3.17
C HIS A 99 -3.60 2.67 4.46
N HIS A 100 -2.98 2.42 5.61
CA HIS A 100 -3.44 2.91 6.91
C HIS A 100 -3.40 4.44 7.02
N SER A 101 -2.37 5.05 6.46
CA SER A 101 -2.23 6.51 6.44
C SER A 101 -3.39 7.21 5.71
N ILE A 102 -3.99 6.58 4.70
CA ILE A 102 -5.20 7.09 4.03
C ILE A 102 -6.38 7.15 5.01
N ALA A 103 -6.57 6.12 5.85
CA ALA A 103 -7.65 6.10 6.84
C ALA A 103 -7.48 7.19 7.90
N ILE A 104 -6.24 7.42 8.36
CA ILE A 104 -5.90 8.53 9.27
C ILE A 104 -6.24 9.88 8.62
N MET A 105 -5.70 10.15 7.43
CA MET A 105 -5.94 11.42 6.73
C MET A 105 -7.42 11.66 6.44
N THR A 106 -8.16 10.60 6.08
CA THR A 106 -9.59 10.67 5.80
C THR A 106 -10.37 11.00 7.08
N SER A 107 -10.02 10.34 8.19
CA SER A 107 -10.65 10.56 9.50
C SER A 107 -10.35 11.95 10.05
N GLU A 108 -9.12 12.45 9.88
CA GLU A 108 -8.71 13.80 10.31
C GLU A 108 -9.39 14.92 9.51
N ARG A 109 -9.65 14.72 8.21
CA ARG A 109 -10.34 15.69 7.35
C ARG A 109 -11.86 15.57 7.35
N ALA A 110 -12.42 14.53 7.95
CA ALA A 110 -13.85 14.29 7.92
C ALA A 110 -14.62 15.31 8.79
N HIS A 111 -15.63 15.95 8.20
CA HIS A 111 -16.49 16.91 8.91
C HIS A 111 -17.63 16.20 9.66
N ILE A 112 -17.27 15.41 10.67
CA ILE A 112 -18.20 14.54 11.41
C ILE A 112 -18.88 15.32 12.53
N ARG A 113 -20.22 15.43 12.48
CA ARG A 113 -21.03 16.15 13.47
C ARG A 113 -21.58 15.26 14.58
N ALA A 114 -21.88 13.99 14.27
CA ALA A 114 -22.46 13.06 15.21
C ALA A 114 -21.41 12.63 16.26
N PRO A 115 -21.64 12.84 17.57
CA PRO A 115 -20.64 12.57 18.62
C PRO A 115 -20.08 11.15 18.59
N ARG A 116 -20.96 10.15 18.46
CA ARG A 116 -20.58 8.72 18.41
C ARG A 116 -19.69 8.38 17.21
N VAL A 117 -19.89 9.04 16.08
CA VAL A 117 -19.09 8.80 14.86
C VAL A 117 -17.73 9.49 14.97
N ARG A 118 -17.65 10.63 15.67
CA ARG A 118 -16.38 11.32 15.94
C ARG A 118 -15.50 10.53 16.90
N GLU A 119 -16.10 9.91 17.92
CA GLU A 119 -15.41 8.99 18.82
C GLU A 119 -14.84 7.80 18.04
N LEU A 120 -15.66 7.14 17.21
CA LEU A 120 -15.17 6.07 16.33
C LEU A 120 -14.03 6.51 15.41
N ALA A 121 -14.11 7.70 14.80
CA ALA A 121 -13.04 8.22 13.95
C ALA A 121 -11.73 8.46 14.74
N HIS A 122 -11.83 8.90 15.99
CA HIS A 122 -10.67 9.05 16.87
C HIS A 122 -10.04 7.70 17.21
N ASP A 123 -10.86 6.69 17.53
CA ASP A 123 -10.40 5.34 17.82
C ASP A 123 -9.72 4.69 16.60
N ILE A 124 -10.27 4.91 15.40
CA ILE A 124 -9.64 4.48 14.14
C ILE A 124 -8.26 5.13 13.98
N ILE A 125 -8.13 6.45 14.19
CA ILE A 125 -6.83 7.13 14.09
C ILE A 125 -5.82 6.52 15.09
N LEU A 126 -6.22 6.31 16.34
CA LEU A 126 -5.35 5.76 17.37
C LEU A 126 -4.90 4.32 17.03
N ALA A 127 -5.81 3.47 16.58
CA ALA A 127 -5.50 2.10 16.18
C ALA A 127 -4.53 2.09 14.99
N GLN A 128 -4.83 2.86 13.94
CA GLN A 128 -4.02 2.90 12.72
C GLN A 128 -2.61 3.44 12.98
N ARG A 129 -2.45 4.43 13.88
CA ARG A 129 -1.12 4.94 14.28
C ARG A 129 -0.31 3.90 15.05
N ARG A 130 -0.95 3.11 15.92
CA ARG A 130 -0.28 2.01 16.64
C ARG A 130 0.19 0.92 15.68
N GLU A 131 -0.68 0.52 14.75
CA GLU A 131 -0.35 -0.48 13.73
C GLU A 131 0.78 0.00 12.82
N ILE A 132 0.82 1.29 12.43
CA ILE A 132 1.96 1.85 11.67
C ILE A 132 3.26 1.76 12.46
N ALA A 133 3.26 2.11 13.74
CA ALA A 133 4.47 2.03 14.57
C ALA A 133 4.99 0.59 14.71
N GLU A 134 4.09 -0.39 14.86
CA GLU A 134 4.44 -1.81 14.87
C GLU A 134 5.02 -2.26 13.53
N MET A 135 4.41 -1.85 12.43
CA MET A 135 4.90 -2.12 11.07
C MET A 135 6.29 -1.54 10.81
N GLU A 136 6.56 -0.30 11.22
CA GLU A 136 7.88 0.33 11.12
C GLU A 136 8.94 -0.42 11.95
N TYR A 137 8.57 -0.85 13.16
CA TYR A 137 9.43 -1.68 14.00
C TYR A 137 9.77 -3.02 13.34
N LEU A 138 8.77 -3.71 12.77
CA LEU A 138 8.97 -5.00 12.10
C LEU A 138 9.85 -4.87 10.85
N ILE A 139 9.69 -3.79 10.05
CA ILE A 139 10.58 -3.52 8.93
C ILE A 139 12.03 -3.38 9.41
N ALA A 140 12.26 -2.59 10.47
CA ALA A 140 13.58 -2.39 11.03
C ALA A 140 14.18 -3.71 11.59
N ASP A 141 13.37 -4.55 12.24
CA ASP A 141 13.81 -5.87 12.71
C ASP A 141 14.17 -6.80 11.56
N ILE A 142 13.36 -6.86 10.50
CA ILE A 142 13.64 -7.69 9.31
C ILE A 142 14.89 -7.19 8.57
N GLU A 143 15.07 -5.88 8.44
CA GLU A 143 16.25 -5.30 7.79
C GLU A 143 17.54 -5.56 8.60
N ALA A 144 17.47 -5.55 9.94
CA ALA A 144 18.60 -5.81 10.81
C ALA A 144 18.92 -7.30 11.02
N ASN A 145 17.88 -8.15 11.12
CA ASN A 145 18.00 -9.53 11.59
C ASN A 145 17.56 -10.58 10.56
N GLY A 146 17.07 -10.15 9.39
CA GLY A 146 16.49 -11.02 8.37
C GLY A 146 15.09 -11.52 8.74
N VAL A 147 14.43 -12.18 7.77
CA VAL A 147 13.10 -12.77 7.99
C VAL A 147 13.22 -13.92 8.98
N ARG A 148 12.62 -13.77 10.16
CA ARG A 148 12.60 -14.81 11.20
C ARG A 148 11.47 -15.80 10.92
N THR A 149 11.82 -17.03 10.57
CA THR A 149 10.85 -18.11 10.26
C THR A 149 10.46 -18.97 11.45
N ALA A 150 11.07 -18.74 12.62
CA ALA A 150 10.75 -19.44 13.86
C ALA A 150 10.05 -18.48 14.84
N GLU A 151 8.89 -18.88 15.34
CA GLU A 151 8.14 -18.14 16.36
C GLU A 151 8.99 -17.96 17.62
N ARG A 152 9.26 -16.72 18.02
CA ARG A 152 9.95 -16.42 19.30
C ARG A 152 8.99 -16.73 20.43
N LYS A 153 9.11 -17.91 21.05
CA LYS A 153 8.54 -18.11 22.39
C LYS A 153 9.09 -17.02 23.32
N PRO A 154 8.25 -16.37 24.16
CA PRO A 154 8.72 -15.36 25.09
C PRO A 154 9.92 -15.90 25.87
N ARG A 155 10.98 -15.12 25.98
CA ARG A 155 12.12 -15.52 26.82
C ARG A 155 11.58 -15.51 28.26
N PRO A 156 11.91 -16.47 29.13
CA PRO A 156 11.40 -16.49 30.51
C PRO A 156 11.62 -15.19 31.30
N ALA A 157 12.62 -14.40 30.89
CA ALA A 157 12.89 -13.07 31.45
C ALA A 157 11.83 -12.02 31.09
N ASP A 158 11.20 -12.13 29.92
CA ASP A 158 10.18 -11.19 29.43
C ASP A 158 8.81 -11.46 30.08
N ALA A 159 8.60 -12.67 30.62
CA ALA A 159 7.37 -13.07 31.32
C ALA A 159 7.38 -12.68 32.81
N GLN A 160 8.50 -12.13 33.32
CA GLN A 160 8.67 -11.75 34.72
C GLN A 160 8.44 -10.25 34.96
N GLU A 161 8.45 -9.41 33.92
CA GLU A 161 8.10 -7.98 34.05
C GLU A 161 6.59 -7.73 34.13
N ASP A 162 5.76 -8.69 33.72
CA ASP A 162 4.30 -8.52 33.67
C ASP A 162 3.59 -8.84 35.00
N VAL A 163 4.34 -9.17 36.08
CA VAL A 163 3.79 -9.68 37.35
C VAL A 163 4.08 -8.77 38.55
N GLU A 164 4.55 -7.53 38.36
CA GLU A 164 4.70 -6.56 39.47
C GLU A 164 3.82 -5.31 39.35
#